data_AF-T2J205-F1
#
_entry.id   AF-T2J205-F1
#
_cell.length_a   1.000
_cell.length_b   1.000
_cell.length_c   1.000
_cell.angle_alpha   90.00
_cell.angle_beta   90.00
_cell.angle_gamma   90.00
#
_symmetry.space_group_name_H-M   'P 1'
#
loop_
_entity.id
_entity.type
_entity.pdbx_description
1 polymer ?
#
loop_
_entity_poly.entity_id
_entity_poly.type
_entity_poly.pdbx_seq_one_letter_code
_entity_poly.pdbx_strand_id
1 'polypeptide(L)'
;MTPLNFNLSDALPSLPKSGMPVTIITGFLGSGKTTLLNQILQNKDNLKIAVLVNEFGDINIDEQLLISVESDMIELGNGCICCTINDSFINTVYQVLEREEKIDYLVMETTGLADPFPIIMTFLSTELNFLTRLDAIITVVDAAGFDAKHFDSDAALRQIRYADMVILNKIDLATEDKINKLKAFIKEIKPGFRIL
;
A
#
# COMPACT_ATOMS: atom_id res chain seq x y z
N MET A 1 -8.22 -29.30 39.96
CA MET A 1 -7.68 -27.94 39.79
C MET A 1 -7.90 -27.56 38.34
N THR A 2 -8.88 -26.71 38.07
CA THR A 2 -9.20 -26.23 36.71
C THR A 2 -8.16 -25.18 36.33
N PRO A 3 -7.50 -25.24 35.15
CA PRO A 3 -6.61 -24.19 34.75
C PRO A 3 -7.43 -22.94 34.38
N LEU A 4 -7.10 -21.82 35.01
CA LEU A 4 -7.57 -20.50 34.60
C LEU A 4 -6.88 -20.16 33.27
N ASN A 5 -7.58 -20.36 32.15
CA ASN A 5 -7.18 -19.80 30.86
C ASN A 5 -7.53 -18.31 30.86
N PHE A 6 -6.58 -17.48 31.29
CA PHE A 6 -6.68 -16.04 31.11
C PHE A 6 -5.88 -15.68 29.85
N ASN A 7 -6.59 -15.51 28.73
CA ASN A 7 -6.00 -14.99 27.50
C ASN A 7 -5.76 -13.48 27.68
N LEU A 8 -4.53 -13.02 27.49
CA LEU A 8 -4.20 -11.58 27.53
C LEU A 8 -5.01 -10.76 26.51
N SER A 9 -5.51 -11.39 25.44
CA SER A 9 -6.40 -10.76 24.45
C SER A 9 -7.77 -10.36 25.01
N ASP A 10 -8.25 -11.04 26.06
CA ASP A 10 -9.58 -10.82 26.63
C ASP A 10 -9.57 -9.71 27.70
N ALA A 11 -8.38 -9.27 28.11
CA ALA A 11 -8.16 -8.27 29.15
C ALA A 11 -7.77 -6.88 28.61
N LEU A 12 -7.52 -6.77 27.31
CA LEU A 12 -7.21 -5.49 26.68
C LEU A 12 -8.47 -4.96 26.00
N PRO A 13 -9.07 -3.84 26.47
CA PRO A 13 -10.09 -3.18 25.69
C PRO A 13 -9.48 -2.86 24.32
N SER A 14 -10.15 -3.26 23.23
CA SER A 14 -9.76 -2.90 21.88
C SER A 14 -9.82 -1.38 21.78
N LEU A 15 -8.70 -0.72 22.04
CA LEU A 15 -8.59 0.73 21.92
C LEU A 15 -9.04 1.08 20.50
N PRO A 16 -10.01 2.01 20.34
CA PRO A 16 -10.42 2.40 19.00
C PRO A 16 -9.18 2.92 18.30
N LYS A 17 -8.82 2.23 17.21
CA LYS A 17 -7.71 2.62 16.37
C LYS A 17 -8.06 4.00 15.78
N SER A 18 -7.54 5.08 16.36
CA SER A 18 -7.82 6.47 15.93
C SER A 18 -7.04 6.82 14.66
N GLY A 19 -7.52 7.80 13.90
CA GLY A 19 -6.90 8.30 12.66
C GLY A 19 -7.48 7.71 11.37
N MET A 20 -7.35 8.45 10.27
CA MET A 20 -7.77 8.00 8.92
C MET A 20 -6.94 6.76 8.52
N PRO A 21 -7.57 5.61 8.21
CA PRO A 21 -6.86 4.42 7.80
C PRO A 21 -6.17 4.61 6.45
N VAL A 22 -4.94 4.12 6.35
CA VAL A 22 -4.07 4.23 5.18
C VAL A 22 -3.62 2.84 4.74
N THR A 23 -3.84 2.48 3.47
CA THR A 23 -3.24 1.28 2.87
C THR A 23 -2.20 1.67 1.84
N ILE A 24 -1.02 1.06 1.91
CA ILE A 24 0.01 1.18 0.88
C ILE A 24 -0.08 -0.05 -0.03
N ILE A 25 -0.26 0.14 -1.33
CA ILE A 25 -0.18 -0.89 -2.36
C ILE A 25 1.16 -0.74 -3.08
N THR A 26 2.02 -1.75 -2.96
CA THR A 26 3.36 -1.78 -3.56
C THR A 26 3.59 -3.08 -4.33
N GLY A 27 4.76 -3.22 -4.96
CA GLY A 27 5.12 -4.35 -5.81
C GLY A 27 5.64 -3.94 -7.18
N PHE A 28 6.21 -4.89 -7.92
CA PHE A 28 6.93 -4.63 -9.17
C PHE A 28 6.12 -3.95 -10.28
N LEU A 29 6.84 -3.33 -11.23
CA LEU A 29 6.22 -2.79 -12.44
C LEU A 29 5.48 -3.92 -13.18
N GLY A 30 4.25 -3.64 -13.60
CA GLY A 30 3.42 -4.63 -14.28
C GLY A 30 2.81 -5.71 -13.37
N SER A 31 3.00 -5.66 -12.04
CA SER A 31 2.40 -6.65 -11.13
C SER A 31 0.89 -6.55 -11.00
N GLY A 32 0.28 -5.46 -11.49
CA GLY A 32 -1.17 -5.23 -11.48
C GLY A 32 -1.68 -4.42 -10.27
N LYS A 33 -0.82 -3.64 -9.63
CA LYS A 33 -1.18 -2.70 -8.55
C LYS A 33 -2.36 -1.79 -8.93
N THR A 34 -2.25 -1.07 -10.04
CA THR A 34 -3.30 -0.16 -10.53
C THR A 34 -4.60 -0.90 -10.86
N THR A 35 -4.50 -2.14 -11.37
CA THR A 35 -5.68 -2.99 -11.60
C THR A 35 -6.36 -3.37 -10.29
N LEU A 36 -5.59 -3.77 -9.27
CA LEU A 36 -6.10 -4.06 -7.93
C LEU A 36 -6.74 -2.82 -7.30
N LEU A 37 -6.08 -1.67 -7.40
CA LEU A 37 -6.60 -0.39 -6.92
C LEU A 37 -7.97 -0.08 -7.55
N ASN A 38 -8.09 -0.19 -8.88
CA ASN A 38 -9.35 0.03 -9.58
C ASN A 38 -10.44 -0.96 -9.15
N GLN A 39 -10.09 -2.23 -8.91
CA GLN A 39 -11.03 -3.21 -8.37
C GLN A 39 -11.51 -2.85 -6.96
N ILE A 40 -10.62 -2.34 -6.10
CA ILE A 40 -10.99 -1.85 -4.76
C ILE A 40 -11.96 -0.68 -4.87
N LEU A 41 -11.69 0.27 -5.77
CA LEU A 41 -12.54 1.45 -5.96
C LEU A 41 -13.93 1.12 -6.52
N GLN A 42 -14.03 0.10 -7.37
CA GLN A 42 -15.31 -0.34 -7.96
C GLN A 42 -16.17 -1.16 -6.98
N ASN A 43 -15.56 -1.89 -6.06
CA ASN A 43 -16.26 -2.78 -5.12
C ASN A 43 -16.42 -2.17 -3.72
N LYS A 44 -16.47 -0.83 -3.63
CA LYS A 44 -16.64 -0.12 -2.35
C LYS A 44 -18.12 0.23 -2.14
N ASP A 45 -18.71 -0.31 -1.08
CA ASP A 45 -20.07 0.07 -0.69
C ASP A 45 -20.01 1.32 0.19
N ASN A 46 -20.45 2.47 -0.33
CA ASN A 46 -20.62 3.75 0.38
C ASN A 46 -19.37 4.33 1.09
N LEU A 47 -18.15 3.92 0.71
CA LEU A 47 -16.90 4.47 1.26
C LEU A 47 -16.32 5.57 0.37
N LYS A 48 -15.96 6.70 0.97
CA LYS A 48 -15.20 7.78 0.33
C LYS A 48 -13.71 7.48 0.49
N ILE A 49 -13.09 7.09 -0.62
CA ILE A 49 -11.69 6.67 -0.66
C ILE A 49 -10.91 7.71 -1.43
N ALA A 50 -9.88 8.28 -0.82
CA ALA A 50 -8.87 9.06 -1.50
C ALA A 50 -7.73 8.14 -1.96
N VAL A 51 -7.19 8.43 -3.14
CA VAL A 51 -6.08 7.66 -3.70
C VAL A 51 -4.92 8.59 -4.03
N LEU A 52 -3.73 8.22 -3.59
CA LEU A 52 -2.48 8.89 -3.94
C LEU A 52 -1.58 7.91 -4.69
N VAL A 53 -1.20 8.25 -5.92
CA VAL A 53 -0.21 7.49 -6.68
C VAL A 53 1.10 8.24 -6.58
N ASN A 54 2.14 7.61 -6.03
CA ASN A 54 3.41 8.27 -5.79
C ASN A 54 4.52 7.72 -6.69
N GLU A 55 5.14 8.63 -7.46
CA GLU A 55 6.39 8.41 -8.18
C GLU A 55 7.62 8.86 -7.38
N PHE A 56 8.26 7.94 -6.65
CA PHE A 56 9.60 8.19 -6.11
C PHE A 56 10.67 7.79 -7.15
N GLY A 57 11.26 8.79 -7.82
CA GLY A 57 12.42 8.64 -8.73
C GLY A 57 12.41 9.70 -9.83
N ASP A 58 13.59 10.22 -10.23
CA ASP A 58 13.83 11.30 -11.20
C ASP A 58 13.33 11.05 -12.65
N ILE A 59 12.06 10.74 -12.84
CA ILE A 59 11.46 10.65 -14.17
C ILE A 59 10.13 11.39 -14.12
N ASN A 60 10.11 12.61 -14.67
CA ASN A 60 8.89 13.24 -15.17
C ASN A 60 8.16 12.22 -16.05
N ILE A 61 7.01 11.70 -15.61
CA ILE A 61 5.77 11.45 -16.37
C ILE A 61 4.78 10.76 -15.41
N ASP A 62 4.02 11.56 -14.66
CA ASP A 62 2.55 11.50 -14.55
C ASP A 62 2.06 12.33 -13.34
N GLU A 63 1.73 13.59 -13.61
CA GLU A 63 1.13 14.56 -12.67
C GLU A 63 -0.36 14.24 -12.40
N GLN A 64 -0.70 13.03 -11.95
CA GLN A 64 -2.11 12.64 -11.81
C GLN A 64 -2.51 12.40 -10.35
N LEU A 65 -3.04 13.47 -9.75
CA LEU A 65 -3.96 13.41 -8.62
C LEU A 65 -5.21 12.63 -9.08
N LEU A 66 -5.43 11.42 -8.56
CA LEU A 66 -6.57 10.59 -8.93
C LEU A 66 -7.61 10.56 -7.81
N ILE A 67 -8.60 11.44 -7.90
CA ILE A 67 -9.87 11.32 -7.18
C ILE A 67 -10.94 10.93 -8.20
N SER A 68 -11.53 9.74 -8.09
CA SER A 68 -12.93 9.53 -8.49
C SER A 68 -13.49 8.25 -7.87
N VAL A 69 -14.64 8.35 -7.21
CA VAL A 69 -15.81 7.55 -7.62
C VAL A 69 -17.02 8.47 -7.57
N GLU A 70 -17.56 8.72 -8.76
CA GLU A 70 -18.78 9.46 -9.15
C GLU A 70 -18.75 11.01 -9.03
N SER A 71 -18.65 11.65 -10.21
CA SER A 71 -18.94 13.06 -10.54
C SER A 71 -18.13 14.18 -9.86
N ASP A 72 -16.80 14.17 -10.03
CA ASP A 72 -16.03 15.35 -10.50
C ASP A 72 -14.52 15.06 -10.36
N MET A 73 -13.85 14.96 -11.51
CA MET A 73 -12.42 14.76 -11.64
C MET A 73 -11.76 16.14 -11.64
N ILE A 74 -10.94 16.45 -10.64
CA ILE A 74 -10.22 17.74 -10.59
C ILE A 74 -8.72 17.49 -10.71
N GLU A 75 -8.20 18.00 -11.82
CA GLU A 75 -6.78 18.18 -12.14
C GLU A 75 -6.26 19.40 -11.35
N LEU A 76 -5.20 19.24 -10.55
CA LEU A 76 -4.54 20.36 -9.87
C LEU A 76 -3.39 20.86 -10.75
N GLY A 77 -3.52 22.08 -11.27
CA GLY A 77 -2.62 22.64 -12.26
C GLY A 77 -1.28 23.15 -11.75
N ASN A 78 -0.25 22.94 -12.58
CA ASN A 78 1.02 23.67 -12.76
C ASN A 78 1.81 24.09 -11.51
N GLY A 79 2.90 23.36 -11.21
CA GLY A 79 3.96 23.83 -10.33
C GLY A 79 5.28 23.08 -10.53
N CYS A 80 6.26 23.71 -11.18
CA CYS A 80 7.59 23.17 -11.43
C CYS A 80 8.56 23.39 -10.25
N ILE A 81 9.47 22.41 -10.09
CA ILE A 81 10.91 22.49 -9.69
C ILE A 81 11.30 22.39 -8.20
N CYS A 82 11.92 21.23 -7.91
CA CYS A 82 13.18 21.02 -7.18
C CYS A 82 13.34 21.69 -5.80
N CYS A 83 13.03 20.89 -4.78
CA CYS A 83 13.44 20.87 -3.37
C CYS A 83 12.20 20.34 -2.60
N THR A 84 12.37 19.53 -1.54
CA THR A 84 11.26 19.11 -0.63
C THR A 84 10.27 18.05 -1.14
N ILE A 85 10.77 16.91 -1.65
CA ILE A 85 9.94 15.77 -2.07
C ILE A 85 9.05 15.20 -0.93
N ASN A 86 9.52 15.22 0.32
CA ASN A 86 8.74 14.70 1.45
C ASN A 86 7.65 15.67 1.93
N ASP A 87 7.94 16.98 1.93
CA ASP A 87 6.99 18.00 2.40
C ASP A 87 5.82 18.13 1.42
N SER A 88 6.08 17.98 0.11
CA SER A 88 5.02 17.94 -0.91
C SER A 88 4.01 16.82 -0.64
N PHE A 89 4.50 15.60 -0.36
CA PHE A 89 3.64 14.46 -0.04
C PHE A 89 2.82 14.66 1.24
N ILE A 90 3.46 15.14 2.31
CA ILE A 90 2.79 15.42 3.58
C ILE A 90 1.67 16.46 3.37
N ASN A 91 1.92 17.52 2.61
CA ASN A 91 0.93 18.54 2.27
C ASN A 91 -0.25 17.96 1.49
N THR A 92 -0.02 17.05 0.54
CA THR A 92 -1.12 16.37 -0.16
C THR A 92 -1.99 15.55 0.78
N VAL A 93 -1.38 14.83 1.75
CA VAL A 93 -2.15 14.09 2.76
C VAL A 93 -2.95 15.05 3.65
N TYR A 94 -2.39 16.21 4.04
CA TYR A 94 -3.14 17.23 4.77
C TYR A 94 -4.34 17.76 3.98
N GLN A 95 -4.18 18.04 2.69
CA GLN A 95 -5.30 18.49 1.84
C GLN A 95 -6.43 17.47 1.78
N VAL A 96 -6.11 16.17 1.80
CA VAL A 96 -7.12 15.09 1.89
C VAL A 96 -7.82 15.11 3.26
N LEU A 97 -7.06 15.31 4.34
CA LEU A 97 -7.59 15.34 5.72
C LEU A 97 -8.46 16.57 6.00
N GLU A 98 -8.17 17.71 5.37
CA GLU A 98 -8.84 19.00 5.58
C GLU A 98 -10.11 19.21 4.75
N ARG A 99 -10.51 18.23 3.91
CA ARG A 99 -11.71 18.34 3.08
C ARG A 99 -12.96 18.50 3.95
N GLU A 100 -13.86 19.41 3.54
CA GLU A 100 -15.18 19.58 4.16
C GLU A 100 -15.97 18.27 4.15
N GLU A 101 -15.90 17.55 3.03
CA GLU A 101 -16.42 16.21 2.92
C GLU A 101 -15.40 15.20 3.45
N LYS A 102 -15.75 14.56 4.57
CA LYS A 102 -14.88 13.60 5.24
C LYS A 102 -14.57 12.40 4.34
N ILE A 103 -13.28 12.14 4.15
CA ILE A 103 -12.74 10.92 3.52
C ILE A 103 -12.68 9.81 4.57
N ASP A 104 -13.12 8.60 4.20
CA ASP A 104 -13.17 7.43 5.08
C ASP A 104 -11.87 6.63 5.06
N TYR A 105 -11.15 6.65 3.92
CA TYR A 105 -9.99 5.80 3.69
C TYR A 105 -8.98 6.44 2.73
N LEU A 106 -7.70 6.23 2.97
CA LEU A 106 -6.62 6.62 2.05
C LEU A 106 -5.93 5.38 1.49
N VAL A 107 -5.81 5.29 0.18
CA VAL A 107 -5.00 4.27 -0.49
C VAL A 107 -3.83 4.95 -1.18
N MET A 108 -2.63 4.41 -1.00
CA MET A 108 -1.41 4.89 -1.62
C MET A 108 -0.82 3.83 -2.52
N GLU A 109 -0.73 4.08 -3.83
CA GLU A 109 0.00 3.22 -4.75
C GLU A 109 1.44 3.73 -4.90
N THR A 110 2.42 2.84 -4.77
CA THR A 110 3.84 3.16 -5.02
C THR A 110 4.22 2.78 -6.46
N THR A 111 5.29 3.35 -7.01
CA THR A 111 5.86 2.84 -8.27
C THR A 111 6.31 1.40 -8.16
N GLY A 112 6.51 0.79 -9.34
CA GLY A 112 7.06 -0.56 -9.49
C GLY A 112 8.46 -0.77 -8.89
N LEU A 113 9.21 0.31 -8.67
CA LEU A 113 10.59 0.27 -8.21
C LEU A 113 10.78 0.88 -6.81
N ALA A 114 9.72 1.44 -6.23
CA ALA A 114 9.81 2.14 -4.96
C ALA A 114 10.12 1.17 -3.81
N ASP A 115 11.05 1.57 -2.95
CA ASP A 115 11.14 1.04 -1.60
C ASP A 115 9.96 1.60 -0.79
N PRO A 116 9.09 0.77 -0.18
CA PRO A 116 7.99 1.29 0.62
C PRO A 116 8.44 1.88 1.96
N PHE A 117 9.67 1.63 2.41
CA PHE A 117 10.14 2.07 3.73
C PHE A 117 10.06 3.59 3.97
N PRO A 118 10.53 4.48 3.07
CA PRO A 118 10.42 5.92 3.28
C PRO A 118 8.97 6.39 3.45
N ILE A 119 8.04 5.81 2.68
CA ILE A 119 6.61 6.12 2.76
C ILE A 119 6.03 5.70 4.10
N ILE A 120 6.33 4.47 4.53
CA ILE A 120 5.93 3.94 5.83
C ILE A 120 6.43 4.87 6.94
N MET A 121 7.69 5.30 6.87
CA MET A 121 8.27 6.20 7.85
C MET A 121 7.61 7.58 7.83
N THR A 122 7.17 8.09 6.68
CA THR A 122 6.41 9.35 6.64
C THR A 122 5.11 9.24 7.43
N PHE A 123 4.36 8.13 7.34
CA PHE A 123 3.15 7.95 8.15
C PHE A 123 3.45 7.69 9.64
N LEU A 124 4.57 7.04 9.97
CA LEU A 124 4.86 6.63 11.36
C LEU A 124 5.68 7.64 12.16
N SER A 125 6.49 8.47 11.51
CA SER A 125 7.52 9.32 12.15
C SER A 125 7.30 10.81 11.97
N THR A 126 6.22 11.22 11.31
CA THR A 126 5.81 12.63 11.20
C THR A 126 4.51 12.89 11.97
N GLU A 127 4.02 14.12 11.92
CA GLU A 127 2.74 14.53 12.49
C GLU A 127 1.56 13.72 11.92
N LEU A 128 1.70 13.14 10.72
CA LEU A 128 0.69 12.26 10.14
C LEU A 128 0.39 11.04 11.02
N ASN A 129 1.31 10.61 11.87
CA ASN A 129 1.09 9.48 12.81
C ASN A 129 -0.04 9.78 13.81
N PHE A 130 -0.32 11.05 14.10
CA PHE A 130 -1.41 11.44 15.00
C PHE A 130 -2.77 11.58 14.28
N LEU A 131 -2.75 11.70 12.95
CA LEU A 131 -3.94 11.98 12.13
C LEU A 131 -4.38 10.78 11.31
N THR A 132 -3.46 9.87 11.03
CA THR A 132 -3.64 8.70 10.18
C THR A 132 -3.25 7.44 10.94
N ARG A 133 -3.64 6.31 10.39
CA ARG A 133 -3.21 5.00 10.85
C ARG A 133 -2.81 4.16 9.65
N LEU A 134 -1.55 3.74 9.61
CA LEU A 134 -1.11 2.74 8.62
C LEU A 134 -1.82 1.42 8.92
N ASP A 135 -2.80 1.08 8.07
CA ASP A 135 -3.71 -0.04 8.27
C ASP A 135 -3.18 -1.34 7.65
N ALA A 136 -2.60 -1.25 6.45
CA ALA A 136 -1.98 -2.37 5.78
C ALA A 136 -0.96 -1.93 4.72
N ILE A 137 0.09 -2.73 4.55
CA ILE A 137 0.98 -2.71 3.39
C ILE A 137 0.69 -3.96 2.54
N ILE A 138 0.22 -3.77 1.31
CA ILE A 138 -0.13 -4.85 0.39
C ILE A 138 0.90 -4.88 -0.73
N THR A 139 1.56 -6.03 -0.90
CA THR A 139 2.51 -6.23 -1.99
C THR A 139 1.92 -7.12 -3.06
N VAL A 140 1.77 -6.58 -4.27
CA VAL A 140 1.25 -7.32 -5.43
C VAL A 140 2.41 -7.89 -6.23
N VAL A 141 2.40 -9.19 -6.46
CA VAL A 141 3.47 -9.93 -7.15
C VAL A 141 2.92 -10.60 -8.39
N ASP A 142 3.56 -10.38 -9.55
CA ASP A 142 3.23 -11.06 -10.80
C ASP A 142 3.74 -12.51 -10.75
N ALA A 143 2.86 -13.49 -10.51
CA ALA A 143 3.26 -14.90 -10.44
C ALA A 143 3.80 -15.45 -11.77
N ALA A 144 3.38 -14.89 -12.91
CA ALA A 144 3.80 -15.32 -14.24
C ALA A 144 5.10 -14.64 -14.69
N GLY A 145 5.28 -13.37 -14.34
CA GLY A 145 6.47 -12.58 -14.64
C GLY A 145 7.63 -12.78 -13.66
N PHE A 146 7.36 -13.30 -12.46
CA PHE A 146 8.39 -13.48 -11.43
C PHE A 146 9.54 -14.39 -11.92
N ASP A 147 10.79 -13.98 -11.72
CA ASP A 147 11.98 -14.78 -12.06
C ASP A 147 13.10 -14.64 -11.01
N ALA A 148 14.20 -15.38 -11.21
CA ALA A 148 15.31 -15.39 -10.27
C ALA A 148 15.97 -14.02 -10.07
N LYS A 149 15.93 -13.12 -11.06
CA LYS A 149 16.53 -11.79 -10.96
C LYS A 149 15.74 -10.88 -10.01
N HIS A 150 14.44 -11.14 -9.86
CA HIS A 150 13.64 -10.47 -8.85
C HIS A 150 14.04 -10.89 -7.42
N PHE A 151 14.55 -12.11 -7.22
CA PHE A 151 15.08 -12.55 -5.91
C PHE A 151 16.32 -11.77 -5.48
N ASP A 152 17.13 -11.32 -6.45
CA ASP A 152 18.37 -10.58 -6.19
C ASP A 152 18.17 -9.06 -6.03
N SER A 153 16.95 -8.56 -6.26
CA SER A 153 16.64 -7.13 -6.11
C SER A 153 16.33 -6.77 -4.67
N ASP A 154 17.16 -5.91 -4.06
CA ASP A 154 16.91 -5.37 -2.72
C ASP A 154 15.54 -4.71 -2.58
N ALA A 155 15.05 -4.04 -3.63
CA ALA A 155 13.72 -3.45 -3.66
C ALA A 155 12.62 -4.53 -3.58
N ALA A 156 12.78 -5.66 -4.28
CA ALA A 156 11.84 -6.80 -4.21
C ALA A 156 11.70 -7.32 -2.79
N LEU A 157 12.86 -7.55 -2.19
CA LEU A 157 12.97 -8.14 -0.87
C LEU A 157 12.32 -7.22 0.16
N ARG A 158 12.55 -5.90 0.06
CA ARG A 158 11.93 -4.89 0.93
C ARG A 158 10.42 -4.82 0.73
N GLN A 159 9.93 -4.78 -0.51
CA GLN A 159 8.50 -4.80 -0.80
C GLN A 159 7.80 -6.02 -0.16
N ILE A 160 8.39 -7.20 -0.24
CA ILE A 160 7.83 -8.41 0.41
C ILE A 160 7.98 -8.35 1.94
N ARG A 161 9.12 -7.89 2.45
CA ARG A 161 9.42 -7.87 3.88
C ARG A 161 8.51 -6.93 4.68
N TYR A 162 8.22 -5.76 4.13
CA TYR A 162 7.37 -4.76 4.78
C TYR A 162 5.87 -5.03 4.62
N ALA A 163 5.47 -5.84 3.64
CA ALA A 163 4.07 -6.19 3.42
C ALA A 163 3.41 -6.76 4.67
N ASP A 164 2.15 -6.46 4.94
CA ASP A 164 1.24 -7.20 5.83
C ASP A 164 0.47 -8.30 5.09
N MET A 165 0.32 -8.15 3.77
CA MET A 165 -0.24 -9.14 2.87
C MET A 165 0.49 -9.15 1.52
N VAL A 166 0.66 -10.34 0.93
CA VAL A 166 1.14 -10.50 -0.46
C VAL A 166 0.02 -11.09 -1.30
N ILE A 167 -0.26 -10.46 -2.43
CA ILE A 167 -1.22 -10.93 -3.43
C ILE A 167 -0.44 -11.47 -4.62
N LEU A 168 -0.66 -12.74 -4.95
CA LEU A 168 -0.14 -13.35 -6.17
C LEU A 168 -1.11 -13.09 -7.32
N ASN A 169 -0.72 -12.19 -8.22
CA ASN A 169 -1.49 -11.85 -9.40
C ASN A 169 -1.05 -12.69 -10.61
N LYS A 170 -1.91 -12.77 -11.64
CA LYS A 170 -1.65 -13.50 -12.91
C LYS A 170 -1.33 -14.99 -12.72
N ILE A 171 -1.88 -15.61 -11.69
CA ILE A 171 -1.69 -17.04 -11.40
C ILE A 171 -2.20 -17.95 -12.51
N ASP A 172 -3.18 -17.48 -13.28
CA ASP A 172 -3.74 -18.14 -14.47
C ASP A 172 -2.71 -18.27 -15.61
N LEU A 173 -1.67 -17.44 -15.62
CA LEU A 173 -0.58 -17.46 -16.59
C LEU A 173 0.68 -18.18 -16.07
N ALA A 174 0.64 -18.74 -14.86
CA ALA A 174 1.78 -19.39 -14.23
C ALA A 174 1.52 -20.89 -14.00
N THR A 175 2.60 -21.69 -14.04
CA THR A 175 2.50 -23.11 -13.67
C THR A 175 2.41 -23.28 -12.15
N GLU A 176 1.82 -24.38 -11.69
CA GLU A 176 1.71 -24.68 -10.27
C GLU A 176 3.08 -24.77 -9.57
N ASP A 177 4.08 -25.35 -10.23
CA ASP A 177 5.47 -25.39 -9.74
C ASP A 177 6.04 -23.98 -9.54
N LYS A 178 5.79 -23.06 -10.49
CA LYS A 178 6.24 -21.67 -10.38
C LYS A 178 5.58 -20.95 -9.20
N ILE A 179 4.26 -21.13 -9.04
CA ILE A 179 3.51 -20.56 -7.91
C ILE A 179 4.03 -21.11 -6.58
N ASN A 180 4.30 -22.42 -6.50
CA ASN A 180 4.80 -23.06 -5.28
C ASN A 180 6.20 -22.58 -4.91
N LYS A 181 7.10 -22.43 -5.89
CA LYS A 181 8.45 -21.85 -5.67
C LYS A 181 8.36 -20.41 -5.16
N LEU A 182 7.50 -19.59 -5.76
CA LEU A 182 7.28 -18.22 -5.31
C LEU A 182 6.72 -18.16 -3.88
N LYS A 183 5.73 -19.00 -3.56
CA LYS A 183 5.19 -19.11 -2.19
C LYS A 183 6.26 -19.54 -1.18
N ALA A 184 7.11 -20.50 -1.54
CA ALA A 184 8.22 -20.93 -0.68
C ALA A 184 9.18 -19.78 -0.41
N PHE A 185 9.59 -19.07 -1.45
CA PHE A 185 10.47 -17.91 -1.32
C PHE A 185 9.88 -16.79 -0.45
N ILE A 186 8.61 -16.42 -0.64
CA ILE A 186 7.95 -15.40 0.18
C ILE A 186 7.95 -15.82 1.65
N LYS A 187 7.71 -17.11 1.94
CA LYS A 187 7.74 -17.65 3.30
C LYS A 187 9.14 -17.66 3.92
N GLU A 188 10.19 -17.80 3.13
CA GLU A 188 11.58 -17.65 3.59
C GLU A 188 11.88 -16.21 4.01
N ILE A 189 11.39 -15.23 3.25
CA ILE A 189 11.54 -13.80 3.60
C ILE A 189 10.72 -13.46 4.85
N LYS A 190 9.46 -13.92 4.90
CA LYS A 190 8.52 -13.58 5.97
C LYS A 190 7.72 -14.83 6.38
N PRO A 191 8.17 -15.55 7.42
CA PRO A 191 7.46 -16.72 7.93
C PRO A 191 6.08 -16.37 8.50
N GLY A 192 5.10 -17.29 8.38
CA GLY A 192 3.76 -17.14 8.96
C GLY A 192 2.85 -16.13 8.24
N PHE A 193 3.23 -15.73 7.04
CA PHE A 193 2.63 -14.61 6.34
C PHE A 193 1.41 -14.97 5.49
N ARG A 194 0.46 -14.04 5.37
CA ARG A 194 -0.76 -14.23 4.58
C ARG A 194 -0.47 -13.97 3.09
N ILE A 195 -0.60 -15.03 2.29
CA ILE A 195 -0.51 -15.00 0.83
C ILE A 195 -1.92 -15.24 0.28
N LEU A 196 -2.41 -14.34 -0.57
CA LEU A 196 -3.65 -14.49 -1.33
C LEU A 196 -3.35 -14.83 -2.78
#